data_AF-A0A838THF0-F1
#
_entry.id   AF-A0A838THF0-F1
#
_cell.length_a   1.000
_cell.length_b   1.000
_cell.length_c   1.000
_cell.angle_alpha   90.00
_cell.angle_beta   90.00
_cell.angle_gamma   90.00
#
_symmetry.space_group_name_H-M   'P 1'
#
loop_
_entity.id
_entity.type
_entity.pdbx_description
1 polymer ?
#
loop_
_entity_poly.entity_id
_entity_poly.type
_entity_poly.pdbx_seq_one_letter_code
_entity_poly.pdbx_strand_id
1 'polypeptide(L)'
;MMEEICSASAVAAEIELLPANYFAPLDLAQVFPQPGPLEVDIGCGDGGFLVARAEQFPERNFLGLEKLFGRVRRGCRKASRLGSTNVR
;
A
#
# COMPACT_ATOMS: atom_id res chain seq x y z
N MET A 1 9.16 15.98 -27.06
CA MET A 1 10.16 15.71 -26.00
C MET A 1 9.81 16.62 -24.82
N MET A 2 9.91 16.08 -23.59
CA MET A 2 9.44 16.59 -22.28
C MET A 2 7.93 16.39 -22.02
N GLU A 3 7.47 15.20 -21.55
CA GLU A 3 7.59 14.59 -20.19
C GLU A 3 6.48 15.14 -19.26
N GLU A 4 5.34 14.49 -19.03
CA GLU A 4 5.10 13.18 -18.38
C GLU A 4 5.70 13.03 -16.96
N ILE A 5 5.50 14.04 -16.08
CA ILE A 5 6.04 14.00 -14.69
C ILE A 5 5.02 14.39 -13.59
N CYS A 6 3.72 14.59 -13.88
CA CYS A 6 2.81 15.15 -12.87
C CYS A 6 1.98 14.16 -12.02
N SER A 7 1.91 12.86 -12.33
CA SER A 7 0.85 11.98 -11.74
C SER A 7 1.32 10.93 -10.71
N ALA A 8 2.54 10.40 -10.82
CA ALA A 8 2.95 9.25 -9.99
C ALA A 8 3.15 9.55 -8.49
N SER A 9 3.27 10.83 -8.11
CA SER A 9 3.47 11.23 -6.70
C SER A 9 2.18 11.30 -5.89
N ALA A 10 1.03 11.53 -6.53
CA ALA A 10 -0.26 11.62 -5.85
C ALA A 10 -0.82 10.23 -5.52
N VAL A 11 -0.78 9.31 -6.49
CA VAL A 11 -1.29 7.94 -6.33
C VAL A 11 -0.47 7.16 -5.29
N ALA A 12 0.85 7.35 -5.25
CA ALA A 12 1.69 6.73 -4.22
C ALA A 12 1.36 7.23 -2.79
N ALA A 13 0.85 8.46 -2.65
CA ALA A 13 0.42 9.00 -1.38
C ALA A 13 -0.95 8.46 -0.93
N GLU A 14 -1.79 7.99 -1.86
CA GLU A 14 -3.06 7.32 -1.53
C GLU A 14 -2.87 5.89 -1.03
N ILE A 15 -1.74 5.26 -1.39
CA ILE A 15 -1.39 3.91 -0.91
C ILE A 15 -0.74 3.97 0.46
N GLU A 16 0.08 4.98 0.73
CA GLU A 16 0.71 5.16 2.03
C GLU A 16 -0.32 5.47 3.12
N LEU A 17 -0.40 4.62 4.15
CA LEU A 17 -1.29 4.83 5.29
C LEU A 17 -0.55 5.55 6.43
N LEU A 18 -0.97 6.79 6.73
CA LEU A 18 -0.52 7.54 7.91
C LEU A 18 -1.69 7.66 8.92
N PRO A 19 -1.69 6.85 10.00
CA PRO A 19 -2.75 6.91 11.00
C PRO A 19 -2.77 8.28 11.71
N ALA A 20 -3.97 8.84 11.88
CA ALA A 20 -4.14 10.02 12.74
C ALA A 20 -3.84 9.72 14.22
N ASN A 21 -3.96 8.46 14.63
CA ASN A 21 -3.63 7.97 15.96
C ASN A 21 -3.09 6.53 15.87
N TYR A 22 -1.83 6.34 16.27
CA TYR A 22 -1.17 5.03 16.25
C TYR A 22 -1.64 4.05 17.32
N PHE A 23 -2.36 4.52 18.34
CA PHE A 23 -2.87 3.70 19.44
C PHE A 23 -4.36 3.35 19.30
N ALA A 24 -5.05 3.97 18.35
CA ALA A 24 -6.44 3.64 18.06
C ALA A 24 -6.52 2.38 17.17
N PRO A 25 -7.57 1.55 17.32
CA PRO A 25 -7.85 0.48 16.36
C PRO A 25 -7.99 1.04 14.94
N LEU A 26 -7.41 0.34 13.96
CA LEU A 26 -7.54 0.71 12.55
C LEU A 26 -8.89 0.26 12.00
N ASP A 27 -9.69 1.20 11.49
CA ASP A 27 -10.93 0.87 10.78
C ASP A 27 -10.63 0.42 9.35
N LEU A 28 -10.66 -0.90 9.13
CA LEU A 28 -10.33 -1.49 7.83
C LEU A 28 -11.30 -1.08 6.72
N ALA A 29 -12.55 -0.71 7.04
CA ALA A 29 -13.52 -0.26 6.06
C ALA A 29 -13.20 1.13 5.51
N GLN A 30 -12.43 1.95 6.24
CA GLN A 30 -11.94 3.24 5.77
C GLN A 30 -10.64 3.09 4.95
N VAL A 31 -9.92 1.99 5.14
CA VAL A 31 -8.60 1.75 4.55
C VAL A 31 -8.71 1.02 3.21
N PHE A 32 -9.55 -0.02 3.17
CA PHE A 32 -9.75 -0.89 2.02
C PHE A 32 -11.17 -0.73 1.46
N PRO A 33 -11.32 -0.61 0.13
CA PRO A 33 -12.62 -0.39 -0.49
C PRO A 33 -13.54 -1.62 -0.43
N GLN A 34 -12.96 -2.82 -0.26
CA GLN A 34 -13.69 -4.08 -0.16
C GLN A 34 -13.34 -4.77 1.16
N PRO A 35 -14.34 -5.32 1.89
CA PRO A 35 -14.06 -6.11 3.08
C PRO A 35 -13.42 -7.45 2.70
N GLY A 36 -12.50 -7.92 3.54
CA GLY A 36 -11.80 -9.19 3.32
C GLY A 36 -10.81 -9.51 4.43
N PRO A 37 -10.26 -10.73 4.46
CA PRO A 37 -9.19 -11.10 5.38
C PRO A 37 -8.00 -10.13 5.26
N LEU A 38 -7.44 -9.71 6.39
CA LEU A 38 -6.25 -8.86 6.41
C LEU A 38 -5.00 -9.72 6.64
N GLU A 39 -4.04 -9.62 5.73
CA GLU A 39 -2.68 -10.13 5.91
C GLU A 39 -1.72 -8.96 6.21
N VAL A 40 -0.90 -9.11 7.25
CA VAL A 40 0.03 -8.06 7.69
C VAL A 40 1.46 -8.54 7.53
N ASP A 41 2.29 -7.74 6.88
CA ASP A 41 3.72 -7.99 6.69
C ASP A 41 4.56 -6.97 7.49
N ILE A 42 5.19 -7.45 8.56
CA ILE A 42 6.03 -6.62 9.45
C ILE A 42 7.48 -6.69 8.95
N GLY A 43 7.95 -5.58 8.40
CA GLY A 43 9.24 -5.50 7.71
C GLY A 43 9.11 -5.80 6.22
N CYS A 44 8.08 -5.26 5.56
CA CYS A 44 7.74 -5.56 4.16
C CYS A 44 8.79 -5.12 3.12
N GLY A 45 9.86 -4.46 3.55
CA GLY A 45 10.97 -4.07 2.70
C GLY A 45 10.51 -3.10 1.61
N ASP A 46 10.79 -3.44 0.35
CA ASP A 46 10.38 -2.64 -0.81
C ASP A 46 8.96 -2.97 -1.31
N GLY A 47 8.20 -3.76 -0.55
CA GLY A 47 6.82 -4.17 -0.85
C GLY A 47 6.69 -5.19 -1.97
N GLY A 48 7.77 -5.77 -2.50
CA GLY A 48 7.69 -6.71 -3.63
C GLY A 48 6.86 -7.95 -3.34
N PHE A 49 7.10 -8.59 -2.20
CA PHE A 49 6.34 -9.77 -1.79
C PHE A 49 4.88 -9.44 -1.52
N LEU A 50 4.64 -8.35 -0.77
CA LEU A 50 3.30 -7.88 -0.41
C LEU A 50 2.42 -7.61 -1.64
N VAL A 51 2.96 -6.90 -2.64
CA VAL A 51 2.23 -6.57 -3.87
C VAL A 51 1.96 -7.81 -4.72
N ALA A 52 2.95 -8.71 -4.87
CA ALA A 52 2.75 -9.96 -5.62
C ALA A 52 1.66 -10.84 -4.98
N ARG A 53 1.59 -10.89 -3.64
CA ARG A 53 0.52 -11.59 -2.92
C ARG A 53 -0.85 -10.95 -3.17
N ALA A 54 -0.91 -9.63 -3.20
CA ALA A 54 -2.15 -8.91 -3.45
C ALA A 54 -2.72 -9.11 -4.86
N GLU A 55 -1.86 -9.21 -5.88
CA GLU A 55 -2.26 -9.59 -7.23
C GLU A 55 -2.78 -11.03 -7.30
N GLN A 56 -2.17 -11.95 -6.53
CA GLN A 56 -2.56 -13.35 -6.50
C GLN A 56 -3.87 -13.61 -5.74
N PHE A 57 -4.18 -12.79 -4.72
CA PHE A 57 -5.35 -12.94 -3.84
C PHE A 57 -6.15 -11.64 -3.75
N PRO A 58 -6.90 -11.27 -4.80
CA PRO A 58 -7.66 -10.02 -4.85
C PRO A 58 -8.79 -9.94 -3.81
N GLU A 59 -9.21 -11.06 -3.23
CA GLU A 59 -10.21 -11.13 -2.17
C GLU A 59 -9.67 -10.79 -0.77
N ARG A 60 -8.36 -10.61 -0.64
CA ARG A 60 -7.67 -10.31 0.62
C ARG A 60 -7.07 -8.91 0.59
N ASN A 61 -6.98 -8.32 1.78
CA ASN A 61 -6.36 -7.04 2.00
C ASN A 61 -4.97 -7.23 2.60
N PHE A 62 -4.02 -6.39 2.19
CA PHE A 62 -2.62 -6.50 2.57
C PHE A 62 -2.14 -5.18 3.18
N LEU A 63 -1.52 -5.25 4.37
CA LEU A 63 -0.94 -4.10 5.05
C LEU A 63 0.56 -4.33 5.30
N GLY A 64 1.39 -3.46 4.74
CA GLY A 64 2.83 -3.45 4.91
C GLY A 64 3.29 -2.48 5.98
N LEU A 65 4.16 -2.93 6.88
CA LEU A 65 4.81 -2.08 7.86
C LEU A 65 6.32 -2.08 7.62
N GLU A 66 6.91 -0.90 7.48
CA GLU A 66 8.36 -0.75 7.30
C GLU A 66 8.84 0.57 7.92
N LYS A 67 9.99 0.51 8.57
CA LYS A 67 10.62 1.65 9.25
C LYS A 67 11.31 2.59 8.27
N LEU A 68 11.88 2.04 7.20
CA LEU A 68 12.64 2.78 6.21
C LEU A 68 11.70 3.43 5.18
N PHE A 69 11.37 4.70 5.39
CA PHE A 69 10.49 5.49 4.52
C PHE A 69 10.82 5.41 3.01
N GLY A 70 12.12 5.39 2.67
CA GLY A 70 12.55 5.23 1.27
C GLY A 70 12.13 3.90 0.63
N ARG A 71 11.96 2.84 1.43
CA ARG A 71 11.46 1.54 0.98
C ARG A 71 9.95 1.49 0.91
N VAL A 72 9.25 2.07 1.89
CA VAL A 72 7.78 2.30 1.84
C VAL A 72 7.41 2.98 0.53
N ARG A 73 8.06 4.10 0.18
CA ARG A 73 7.82 4.80 -1.08
C ARG A 73 8.07 3.95 -2.33
N ARG A 74 9.01 3.00 -2.30
CA ARG A 74 9.21 2.05 -3.42
C ARG A 74 8.06 1.07 -3.52
N GLY A 75 7.58 0.55 -2.38
CA GLY A 75 6.39 -0.28 -2.29
C GLY A 75 5.14 0.43 -2.83
N CYS A 76 4.86 1.65 -2.34
CA CYS A 76 3.71 2.44 -2.78
C CYS A 76 3.74 2.71 -4.29
N ARG A 77 4.91 3.04 -4.87
CA ARG A 77 5.03 3.22 -6.33
C ARG A 77 4.79 1.92 -7.10
N LYS A 78 5.22 0.77 -6.57
CA LYS A 78 5.01 -0.55 -7.18
C LYS A 78 3.52 -0.88 -7.21
N ALA A 79 2.85 -0.76 -6.06
CA ALA A 79 1.40 -0.95 -5.94
C ALA A 79 0.61 0.03 -6.82
N SER A 80 1.02 1.31 -6.88
CA SER A 80 0.37 2.33 -7.71
C SER A 80 0.44 2.00 -9.20
N ARG A 81 1.60 1.54 -9.68
CA ARG A 81 1.80 1.16 -11.09
C ARG A 81 0.94 -0.02 -11.51
N LEU A 82 0.61 -0.89 -10.57
CA LEU A 82 -0.23 -2.07 -10.79
C LEU A 82 -1.71 -1.80 -10.52
N GLY A 83 -2.06 -0.57 -10.10
CA GLY A 83 -3.43 -0.21 -9.75
C GLY A 83 -4.00 -1.01 -8.57
N SER A 84 -3.13 -1.49 -7.68
CA SER A 84 -3.55 -2.33 -6.55
C SER A 84 -4.42 -1.54 -5.57
N THR A 85 -5.64 -2.01 -5.33
CA THR A 85 -6.59 -1.38 -4.42
C THR A 85 -6.63 -2.06 -3.04
N ASN A 86 -6.09 -3.28 -2.95
CA ASN A 86 -6.05 -4.14 -1.76
C ASN A 86 -4.67 -4.17 -1.06
N VAL A 87 -3.80 -3.18 -1.32
CA VAL A 87 -2.50 -3.01 -0.65
C VAL A 87 -2.42 -1.64 -0.01
N ARG A 88 -1.92 -1.59 1.22
CA ARG A 88 -1.56 -0.38 1.97
C ARG A 88 -0.21 -0.54 2.64
#